data_AF-A0AAD7TK64-F1
#
_entry.id   AF-A0AAD7TK64-F1
#
_cell.length_a   1.000
_cell.length_b   1.000
_cell.length_c   1.000
_cell.angle_alpha   90.00
_cell.angle_beta   90.00
_cell.angle_gamma   90.00
#
_symmetry.space_group_name_H-M   'P 1'
#
loop_
_entity.id
_entity.type
_entity.pdbx_description
1 polymer ?
#
loop_
_entity_poly.entity_id
_entity_poly.type
_entity_poly.pdbx_seq_one_letter_code
_entity_poly.pdbx_strand_id
1 'polypeptide(L)' 'MSQAEANTDLKTANRARFELELEFVQSLANPFYLHSLAQQGILNQPSFVNFLKYLMYWKEKDYARFILYDFRTL' A
#
# COMPACT_ATOMS: atom_id res chain seq x y z
N MET A 1 33.34 4.42 9.38
CA MET A 1 32.12 3.64 9.64
C MET A 1 30.93 4.55 9.38
N SER A 2 30.42 4.67 8.15
CA SER A 2 29.38 5.69 7.86
C SER A 2 28.43 5.37 6.68
N GLN A 3 28.57 4.25 5.98
CA GLN A 3 27.74 3.95 4.79
C GLN A 3 26.94 2.65 4.89
N ALA A 4 27.21 1.79 5.88
CA ALA A 4 26.48 0.54 6.07
C ALA A 4 25.18 0.74 6.88
N GLU A 5 25.20 1.56 7.94
CA GLU A 5 24.05 1.74 8.85
C GLU A 5 22.89 2.52 8.20
N ALA A 6 23.19 3.51 7.37
CA ALA A 6 22.17 4.27 6.63
C ALA A 6 21.40 3.38 5.62
N ASN A 7 22.04 2.36 5.05
CA ASN A 7 21.38 1.43 4.12
C ASN A 7 20.45 0.44 4.85
N THR A 8 20.76 0.07 6.09
CA THR A 8 19.90 -0.78 6.93
C THR A 8 18.63 -0.04 7.34
N ASP A 9 18.77 1.24 7.67
CA ASP A 9 17.65 2.12 8.03
C ASP A 9 16.69 2.31 6.84
N LEU A 10 17.24 2.55 5.64
CA LEU A 10 16.46 2.64 4.40
C LEU A 10 15.71 1.34 4.09
N LYS A 11 16.33 0.17 4.26
CA LYS A 11 15.62 -1.11 4.05
C LYS A 11 14.46 -1.28 5.03
N THR A 12 14.65 -0.87 6.27
CA THR A 12 13.62 -0.95 7.32
C THR A 12 12.48 0.02 7.04
N ALA A 13 12.80 1.25 6.63
CA ALA A 13 11.82 2.26 6.23
C ALA A 13 11.02 1.85 4.98
N ASN A 14 11.67 1.23 3.98
CA ASN A 14 10.99 0.70 2.81
C ASN A 14 10.06 -0.47 3.16
N ARG A 15 10.45 -1.33 4.10
CA ARG A 15 9.59 -2.42 4.59
C ARG A 15 8.35 -1.88 5.33
N ALA A 16 8.53 -0.91 6.22
CA ALA A 16 7.42 -0.27 6.93
C ALA A 16 6.45 0.45 5.96
N ARG A 17 6.98 1.10 4.92
CA ARG A 17 6.15 1.71 3.85
C ARG A 17 5.35 0.64 3.10
N PHE A 18 5.99 -0.47 2.75
CA PHE A 18 5.34 -1.57 2.05
C PHE A 18 4.23 -2.22 2.88
N GLU A 19 4.46 -2.43 4.18
CA GLU A 19 3.44 -2.94 5.11
C GLU A 19 2.24 -1.98 5.20
N LEU A 20 2.50 -0.68 5.31
CA LEU A 20 1.45 0.35 5.35
C LEU A 20 0.66 0.44 4.03
N GLU A 21 1.35 0.33 2.88
CA GLU A 21 0.71 0.24 1.57
C GLU A 21 -0.19 -1.00 1.45
N LEU A 22 0.25 -2.14 1.99
CA LEU A 22 -0.52 -3.38 1.99
C LEU A 22 -1.78 -3.28 2.85
N GLU A 23 -1.66 -2.79 4.08
CA GLU A 23 -2.82 -2.50 4.96
C GLU A 23 -3.80 -1.52 4.29
N PHE A 24 -3.26 -0.53 3.58
CA PHE A 24 -4.07 0.44 2.85
C PHE A 24 -4.83 -0.21 1.67
N VAL A 25 -4.17 -1.06 0.87
CA VAL A 25 -4.82 -1.81 -0.23
C VAL A 25 -5.90 -2.75 0.30
N GLN A 26 -5.65 -3.41 1.43
CA GLN A 26 -6.66 -4.24 2.10
C GLN A 26 -7.84 -3.38 2.60
N SER A 27 -7.56 -2.21 3.17
CA SER A 27 -8.60 -1.25 3.59
C SER A 27 -9.41 -0.70 2.43
N LEU A 28 -8.81 -0.54 1.24
CA LEU A 28 -9.51 -0.17 0.01
C LEU A 28 -10.51 -1.25 -0.45
N ALA A 29 -10.33 -2.52 -0.05
CA ALA A 29 -11.33 -3.56 -0.32
C ALA A 29 -12.60 -3.37 0.53
N ASN A 30 -12.55 -2.58 1.61
CA ASN A 30 -13.70 -2.27 2.45
C ASN A 30 -14.48 -1.06 1.89
N PRO A 31 -15.75 -1.24 1.46
CA PRO A 31 -16.56 -0.16 0.89
C PRO A 31 -16.83 1.00 1.86
N PHE A 32 -16.85 0.74 3.18
CA PHE A 32 -17.06 1.80 4.18
C PHE A 32 -15.86 2.76 4.26
N TYR A 33 -14.64 2.23 4.14
CA TYR A 33 -13.43 3.03 4.17
C TYR A 33 -13.33 3.91 2.92
N LEU A 34 -13.64 3.36 1.75
CA LEU A 34 -13.77 4.12 0.51
C LEU A 34 -14.82 5.24 0.62
N HIS A 35 -15.96 4.97 1.25
CA HIS A 35 -16.99 5.98 1.46
C HIS A 35 -16.49 7.13 2.35
N SER A 36 -15.81 6.83 3.46
CA SER A 36 -15.21 7.87 4.32
C SER A 36 -14.15 8.69 3.59
N LEU A 37 -13.31 8.07 2.75
CA LEU A 37 -12.32 8.79 1.92
C LEU A 37 -12.99 9.70 0.88
N ALA A 38 -14.10 9.24 0.30
CA ALA A 38 -14.90 10.03 -0.63
C ALA A 38 -15.52 11.25 0.06
N GLN A 39 -16.09 11.07 1.26
CA GLN A 39 -16.67 12.14 2.06
C GLN A 39 -15.63 13.21 2.47
N GLN A 40 -14.40 12.79 2.73
CA GLN A 40 -13.30 13.71 3.06
C GLN A 40 -12.72 14.42 1.82
N GLY A 41 -13.16 14.07 0.61
CA GLY A 41 -12.66 14.65 -0.64
C GLY A 41 -11.23 14.21 -0.99
N ILE A 42 -10.68 13.22 -0.31
CA ILE A 42 -9.31 12.72 -0.52
C ILE A 42 -9.19 12.06 -1.89
N LEU A 43 -10.26 11.41 -2.36
CA LEU A 43 -10.31 10.81 -3.69
C LEU A 43 -10.14 11.83 -4.83
N ASN A 44 -10.44 13.11 -4.58
CA ASN A 44 -10.32 14.18 -5.57
C ASN A 44 -8.91 14.81 -5.59
N GLN A 45 -8.04 14.43 -4.66
CA GLN A 45 -6.68 14.98 -4.61
C GLN A 45 -5.81 14.33 -5.69
N PRO A 46 -5.11 15.13 -6.53
CA PRO A 46 -4.27 14.60 -7.60
C PRO A 46 -3.11 13.75 -7.06
N SER A 47 -2.62 14.06 -5.85
CA SER A 47 -1.63 13.25 -5.13
C SER A 47 -2.14 11.84 -4.85
N PHE A 48 -3.42 11.70 -4.49
CA PHE A 48 -4.04 10.42 -4.22
C PHE A 48 -4.26 9.61 -5.50
N VAL A 49 -4.66 10.27 -6.59
CA VAL A 49 -4.78 9.63 -7.90
C VAL A 49 -3.42 9.09 -8.37
N ASN A 50 -2.34 9.84 -8.15
CA ASN A 50 -0.99 9.35 -8.45
C ASN A 50 -0.60 8.15 -7.58
N PHE A 51 -1.01 8.14 -6.32
CA PHE A 51 -0.79 7.01 -5.42
C PHE A 51 -1.58 5.77 -5.85
N LEU A 52 -2.83 5.91 -6.31
CA LEU A 52 -3.60 4.82 -6.88
C LEU A 52 -2.95 4.24 -8.15
N LYS A 53 -2.39 5.10 -9.01
CA LYS A 53 -1.62 4.67 -10.18
C LYS A 53 -0.39 3.88 -9.78
N TYR A 54 0.33 4.34 -8.76
CA TYR A 54 1.44 3.59 -8.18
C TYR A 54 0.93 2.23 -7.70
N LEU A 55 -0.11 2.17 -6.87
CA LEU A 55 -0.69 0.92 -6.37
C LEU A 55 -1.16 -0.06 -7.46
N MET A 56 -1.31 0.34 -8.72
CA MET A 56 -1.55 -0.62 -9.81
C MET A 56 -0.42 -1.63 -10.01
N TYR A 57 0.80 -1.38 -9.51
CA TYR A 57 1.89 -2.37 -9.54
C TYR A 57 1.51 -3.66 -8.78
N TRP A 58 0.67 -3.55 -7.75
CA TRP A 58 0.16 -4.70 -7.00
C TRP A 58 -0.73 -5.64 -7.83
N LYS A 59 -1.23 -5.17 -8.98
CA LYS A 59 -2.06 -5.97 -9.89
C LYS A 59 -1.22 -6.97 -10.70
N GLU A 60 0.11 -6.83 -10.74
CA GLU A 60 0.98 -7.84 -11.35
C GLU A 60 0.96 -9.14 -10.56
N LYS A 61 1.07 -10.27 -11.27
CA LYS A 61 0.98 -11.63 -10.69
C LYS A 61 1.98 -11.87 -9.54
N ASP A 62 3.14 -11.22 -9.58
CA ASP A 62 4.19 -11.37 -8.57
C ASP A 62 3.81 -10.73 -7.23
N TYR A 63 3.07 -9.61 -7.25
CA TYR A 63 2.64 -8.87 -6.07
C TYR A 63 1.24 -9.25 -5.60
N ALA A 64 0.36 -9.66 -6.51
CA ALA A 64 -1.00 -10.11 -6.20
C ALA A 64 -1.04 -11.30 -5.23
N ARG A 65 0.04 -12.11 -5.19
CA ARG A 65 0.19 -13.22 -4.23
C ARG A 65 0.18 -12.74 -2.77
N PHE A 66 0.67 -11.53 -2.49
CA PHE A 66 0.72 -10.98 -1.14
C PHE A 66 -0.64 -10.44 -0.67
N ILE A 67 -1.45 -9.91 -1.58
CA ILE A 67 -2.79 -9.38 -1.25
C ILE A 67 -3.79 -10.51 -1.00
N LEU A 68 -3.69 -11.60 -1.76
CA LEU A 68 -4.66 -12.71 -1.70
C LEU A 68 -4.35 -13.76 -0.63
N TYR A 69 -3.22 -13.66 0.07
CA TYR A 69 -2.77 -14.69 1.00
C TYR A 69 -3.76 -14.91 2.16
N ASP A 70 -4.55 -13.89 2.53
CA ASP A 70 -5.56 -13.98 3.59
C ASP A 70 -6.81 -14.81 3.20
N PHE A 71 -7.11 -14.97 1.90
CA PHE A 71 -8.34 -15.66 1.47
C PHE A 71 -8.15 -17.17 1.21
N ARG A 72 -6.94 -17.72 1.35
CA ARG A 72 -6.61 -19.10 0.93
C ARG A 72 -6.52 -20.12 2.08
N THR A 73 -6.85 -19.74 3.31
CA THR A 73 -6.84 -20.66 4.48
C THR A 73 -8.22 -20.79 5.15
N LEU A 74 -9.28 -20.96 4.36
CA LEU A 74 -10.56 -21.52 4.83
C LEU A 74 -10.71 -22.97 4.36
#